data_AF-A0A5J4UNY9-F1
#
_entry.id   AF-A0A5J4UNY9-F1
#
_cell.length_a   1.000
_cell.length_b   1.000
_cell.length_c   1.000
_cell.angle_alpha   90.00
_cell.angle_beta   90.00
_cell.angle_gamma   90.00
#
_symmetry.space_group_name_H-M   'P 1'
#
loop_
_entity.id
_entity.type
_entity.pdbx_description
1 polymer ?
#
loop_
_entity_poly.entity_id
_entity_poly.type
_entity_poly.pdbx_seq_one_letter_code
_entity_poly.pdbx_strand_id
1 'polypeptide(L)'
;MDNIVDRINNTESDKLAYLLKNKGREMSMIINALSGLSYLAGHQDTANHAEMMCSSCILIVMDALSDPTGTKATIPDGVLQNVLFLLAELFALGTLNTRDAIKGQSSREFVRALTQNQNSKVAKNAEDLLNKLNK
;
A
#
# COMPACT_ATOMS: atom_id res chain seq x y z
N MET A 1 -29.87 -6.66 2.92
CA MET A 1 -29.25 -5.86 1.84
C MET A 1 -27.82 -6.36 1.78
N ASP A 2 -27.52 -7.24 0.83
CA ASP A 2 -26.19 -7.84 0.73
C ASP A 2 -25.20 -6.75 0.30
N ASN A 3 -24.33 -6.33 1.22
CA ASN A 3 -23.25 -5.40 0.94
C ASN A 3 -22.22 -6.09 0.05
N ILE A 4 -22.42 -5.96 -1.26
CA ILE A 4 -21.45 -6.33 -2.29
C ILE A 4 -20.08 -5.66 -2.02
N VAL A 5 -20.07 -4.48 -1.38
CA VAL A 5 -18.86 -3.76 -0.96
C VAL A 5 -18.08 -4.51 0.12
N ASP A 6 -18.74 -4.95 1.22
CA ASP A 6 -18.11 -5.71 2.32
C ASP A 6 -17.53 -7.06 1.86
N ARG A 7 -18.16 -7.68 0.86
CA ARG A 7 -17.71 -8.93 0.24
C ARG A 7 -16.54 -8.73 -0.71
N ILE A 8 -16.49 -7.62 -1.44
CA ILE A 8 -15.38 -7.29 -2.33
C ILE A 8 -14.14 -6.89 -1.52
N ASN A 9 -14.30 -6.13 -0.44
CA ASN A 9 -13.18 -5.53 0.29
C ASN A 9 -12.36 -6.53 1.15
N ASN A 10 -13.01 -7.48 1.83
CA ASN A 10 -12.28 -8.55 2.52
C ASN A 10 -11.58 -9.48 1.52
N THR A 11 -12.24 -9.80 0.42
CA THR A 11 -11.72 -10.75 -0.57
C THR A 11 -10.52 -10.18 -1.33
N GLU A 12 -10.53 -8.90 -1.72
CA GLU A 12 -9.43 -8.29 -2.46
C GLU A 12 -8.19 -8.01 -1.60
N SER A 13 -8.37 -7.64 -0.32
CA SER A 13 -7.27 -7.47 0.63
C SER A 13 -6.56 -8.79 0.94
N ASP A 14 -7.33 -9.85 1.21
CA ASP A 14 -6.79 -11.19 1.46
C ASP A 14 -6.15 -11.81 0.21
N LYS A 15 -6.74 -11.57 -0.97
CA LYS A 15 -6.13 -11.96 -2.26
C LYS A 15 -4.81 -11.25 -2.48
N LEU A 16 -4.72 -9.95 -2.24
CA LEU A 16 -3.49 -9.19 -2.40
C LEU A 16 -2.40 -9.67 -1.43
N ALA A 17 -2.76 -9.91 -0.17
CA ALA A 17 -1.90 -10.52 0.84
C ALA A 17 -1.35 -11.89 0.38
N TYR A 18 -2.22 -12.74 -0.14
CA TYR A 18 -1.86 -14.05 -0.67
C TYR A 18 -0.95 -13.96 -1.90
N LEU A 19 -1.24 -13.05 -2.83
CA LEU A 19 -0.45 -12.81 -4.04
C LEU A 19 0.95 -12.28 -3.71
N LEU A 20 1.06 -11.38 -2.74
CA LEU A 20 2.34 -10.82 -2.30
C LEU A 20 3.21 -11.83 -1.55
N LYS A 21 2.60 -12.78 -0.82
CA LYS A 21 3.30 -13.89 -0.17
C LYS A 21 3.76 -14.97 -1.16
N ASN A 22 3.00 -15.20 -2.22
CA ASN A 22 3.34 -16.16 -3.27
C ASN A 22 4.01 -15.46 -4.46
N LYS A 23 5.23 -14.91 -4.24
CA LYS A 23 6.04 -14.07 -5.16
C LYS A 23 6.37 -14.65 -6.56
N GLY A 24 5.71 -15.72 -6.97
CA GLY A 24 6.05 -16.49 -8.16
C GLY A 24 5.11 -16.40 -9.36
N ARG A 25 3.87 -15.88 -9.29
CA ARG A 25 2.96 -16.09 -10.45
C ARG A 25 2.17 -14.94 -11.06
N GLU A 26 1.71 -13.87 -10.41
CA GLU A 26 0.73 -12.99 -11.09
C GLU A 26 0.94 -11.49 -10.81
N MET A 27 2.07 -10.96 -11.30
CA MET A 27 2.47 -9.55 -11.15
C MET A 27 1.42 -8.54 -11.66
N SER A 28 0.77 -8.86 -12.78
CA SER A 28 -0.34 -8.07 -13.32
C SER A 28 -1.52 -7.98 -12.36
N MET A 29 -1.78 -9.05 -11.59
CA MET A 29 -2.86 -9.06 -10.61
C MET A 29 -2.52 -8.24 -9.37
N ILE A 30 -1.27 -8.29 -8.91
CA ILE A 30 -0.79 -7.42 -7.82
C ILE A 30 -0.95 -5.94 -8.22
N ILE A 31 -0.53 -5.58 -9.43
CA ILE A 31 -0.65 -4.20 -9.95
C ILE A 31 -2.12 -3.79 -10.11
N ASN A 32 -2.97 -4.68 -10.62
CA ASN A 32 -4.39 -4.40 -10.80
C ASN A 32 -5.12 -4.25 -9.46
N ALA A 33 -4.81 -5.11 -8.48
CA ALA A 33 -5.36 -5.01 -7.13
C ALA A 33 -4.93 -3.71 -6.44
N LEU A 34 -3.64 -3.35 -6.52
CA LEU A 34 -3.14 -2.08 -5.97
C LEU A 34 -3.77 -0.86 -6.64
N SER A 35 -3.95 -0.90 -7.96
CA SER A 35 -4.64 0.15 -8.72
C SER A 35 -6.11 0.29 -8.30
N GLY A 36 -6.81 -0.83 -8.10
CA GLY A 36 -8.19 -0.86 -7.62
C GLY A 36 -8.32 -0.28 -6.21
N LEU A 37 -7.41 -0.66 -5.31
CA LEU A 37 -7.36 -0.10 -3.95
C LEU A 37 -7.04 1.40 -3.95
N SER A 38 -6.14 1.85 -4.81
CA SER A 38 -5.82 3.29 -4.97
C SER A 38 -7.05 4.06 -5.47
N TYR A 39 -7.72 3.53 -6.49
CA TYR A 39 -8.98 4.10 -6.96
C TYR A 39 -10.02 4.23 -5.83
N LEU A 40 -10.22 3.19 -5.02
CA LEU A 40 -11.14 3.24 -3.88
C LEU A 40 -10.68 4.23 -2.79
N ALA A 41 -9.37 4.29 -2.50
CA ALA A 41 -8.79 5.25 -1.57
C ALA A 41 -8.95 6.71 -2.02
N GLY A 42 -8.97 6.96 -3.33
CA GLY A 42 -9.23 8.26 -3.94
C GLY A 42 -10.65 8.79 -3.73
N HIS A 43 -11.61 7.93 -3.35
CA HIS A 43 -12.98 8.36 -3.05
C HIS A 43 -13.07 8.83 -1.60
N GLN A 44 -13.78 9.94 -1.34
CA GLN A 44 -14.00 10.47 0.02
C GLN A 44 -14.95 9.61 0.88
N ASP A 45 -15.20 8.37 0.48
CA ASP A 45 -16.02 7.45 1.24
C ASP A 45 -15.24 6.92 2.44
N THR A 46 -15.62 7.40 3.62
CA THR A 46 -14.96 7.11 4.89
C THR A 46 -15.06 5.63 5.28
N ALA A 47 -16.07 4.90 4.77
CA ALA A 47 -16.22 3.47 5.02
C ALA A 47 -15.11 2.66 4.33
N ASN A 48 -14.76 3.03 3.09
CA ASN A 48 -13.67 2.38 2.35
C ASN A 48 -12.32 2.55 3.06
N HIS A 49 -12.02 3.76 3.57
CA HIS A 49 -10.77 4.00 4.30
C HIS A 49 -10.70 3.25 5.62
N ALA A 50 -11.80 3.19 6.37
CA ALA A 50 -11.87 2.44 7.62
C ALA A 50 -11.69 0.95 7.37
N GLU A 51 -12.31 0.40 6.34
CA GLU A 51 -12.23 -1.02 6.00
C GLU A 51 -10.84 -1.44 5.48
N MET A 52 -10.19 -0.60 4.67
CA MET A 52 -8.81 -0.84 4.21
C MET A 52 -7.81 -0.87 5.38
N MET A 53 -8.08 -0.08 6.44
CA MET A 53 -7.31 -0.12 7.68
C MET A 53 -7.65 -1.33 8.55
N CYS A 54 -8.95 -1.63 8.74
CA CYS A 54 -9.42 -2.78 9.52
C CYS A 54 -8.97 -4.12 8.94
N SER A 55 -8.90 -4.23 7.61
CA SER A 55 -8.44 -5.43 6.90
C SER A 55 -6.91 -5.62 6.98
N SER A 56 -6.19 -4.72 7.68
CA SER A 56 -4.72 -4.70 7.73
C SER A 56 -4.06 -4.67 6.34
N CYS A 57 -4.79 -4.27 5.30
CA CYS A 57 -4.37 -4.43 3.91
C CYS A 57 -3.06 -3.68 3.65
N ILE A 58 -2.96 -2.44 4.15
CA ILE A 58 -1.72 -1.65 4.08
C ILE A 58 -0.58 -2.34 4.83
N LEU A 59 -0.82 -2.80 6.06
CA LEU A 59 0.22 -3.45 6.86
C LEU A 59 0.71 -4.73 6.19
N ILE A 60 -0.17 -5.52 5.59
CA ILE A 60 0.18 -6.76 4.89
C ILE A 60 0.92 -6.45 3.58
N VAL A 61 0.50 -5.41 2.83
CA VAL A 61 1.22 -4.94 1.65
C VAL A 61 2.63 -4.49 2.04
N MET A 62 2.76 -3.70 3.10
CA MET A 62 4.04 -3.22 3.57
C MET A 62 4.92 -4.33 4.14
N ASP A 63 4.38 -5.26 4.91
CA ASP A 63 5.10 -6.40 5.48
C ASP A 63 5.56 -7.38 4.37
N ALA A 64 4.73 -7.67 3.37
CA ALA A 64 5.11 -8.54 2.27
C ALA A 64 6.16 -7.91 1.31
N LEU A 65 6.22 -6.57 1.29
CA LEU A 65 7.20 -5.80 0.54
C LEU A 65 8.45 -5.42 1.36
N SER A 66 8.35 -5.43 2.69
CA SER A 66 9.48 -5.25 3.59
C SER A 66 10.14 -6.61 3.76
N ASP A 67 11.17 -6.89 2.96
CA ASP A 67 11.90 -8.16 3.06
C ASP A 67 12.58 -8.30 4.45
N PRO A 68 12.13 -9.20 5.34
CA PRO A 68 12.76 -9.40 6.64
C PRO A 68 14.00 -10.30 6.55
N THR A 69 14.26 -10.91 5.38
CA THR A 69 15.27 -11.95 5.18
C THR A 69 16.45 -11.52 4.30
N GLY A 70 16.35 -10.38 3.62
CA GLY A 70 17.40 -9.83 2.75
C GLY A 70 17.63 -10.62 1.45
N THR A 71 16.84 -11.68 1.20
CA THR A 71 16.83 -12.40 -0.08
C THR A 71 16.07 -11.59 -1.11
N LYS A 72 16.81 -10.68 -1.76
CA LYS A 72 16.44 -9.82 -2.90
C LYS A 72 15.76 -10.58 -4.05
N ALA A 73 14.52 -10.99 -3.89
CA ALA A 73 13.58 -10.99 -5.01
C ALA A 73 13.21 -9.52 -5.21
N THR A 74 13.90 -8.85 -6.13
CA THR A 74 13.73 -7.43 -6.43
C THR A 74 12.26 -7.16 -6.69
N ILE A 75 11.61 -6.45 -5.78
CA ILE A 75 10.22 -6.03 -5.98
C ILE A 75 10.22 -5.13 -7.22
N PRO A 76 9.35 -5.38 -8.22
CA PRO A 76 9.30 -4.57 -9.40
C PRO A 76 8.96 -3.11 -9.07
N ASP A 77 9.63 -2.17 -9.72
CA ASP A 77 9.42 -0.74 -9.49
C ASP A 77 7.96 -0.30 -9.72
N GLY A 78 7.25 -0.96 -10.64
CA GLY A 78 5.83 -0.68 -10.88
C GLY A 78 4.93 -1.02 -9.67
N VAL A 79 5.28 -2.06 -8.91
CA VAL A 79 4.58 -2.40 -7.66
C VAL A 79 4.89 -1.34 -6.61
N LEU A 80 6.16 -0.97 -6.46
CA LEU A 80 6.60 0.07 -5.50
C LEU A 80 5.95 1.43 -5.78
N GLN A 81 5.84 1.82 -7.05
CA GLN A 81 5.15 3.05 -7.44
C GLN A 81 3.69 3.03 -7.00
N ASN A 82 2.95 1.95 -7.28
CA ASN A 82 1.54 1.85 -6.89
C ASN A 82 1.34 1.83 -5.38
N VAL A 83 2.24 1.20 -4.62
CA VAL A 83 2.18 1.26 -3.14
C VAL A 83 2.42 2.68 -2.63
N LEU A 84 3.39 3.40 -3.19
CA LEU A 84 3.63 4.80 -2.80
C LEU A 84 2.42 5.70 -3.13
N PHE A 85 1.75 5.46 -4.26
CA PHE A 85 0.51 6.17 -4.61
C PHE A 85 -0.61 5.86 -3.61
N LEU A 86 -0.87 4.58 -3.34
CA LEU A 86 -1.88 4.14 -2.38
C LEU A 86 -1.67 4.77 -0.99
N LEU A 87 -0.43 4.74 -0.48
CA LEU A 87 -0.07 5.35 0.81
C LEU A 87 -0.30 6.87 0.80
N ALA A 88 0.03 7.54 -0.31
CA ALA A 88 -0.16 8.98 -0.44
C ALA A 88 -1.65 9.36 -0.47
N GLU A 89 -2.49 8.59 -1.17
CA GLU A 89 -3.94 8.81 -1.23
C GLU A 89 -4.60 8.59 0.12
N LEU A 90 -4.29 7.47 0.79
CA LEU A 90 -4.81 7.19 2.11
C LEU A 90 -4.33 8.20 3.16
N PHE A 91 -3.12 8.74 3.00
CA PHE A 91 -2.66 9.84 3.87
C PHE A 91 -3.41 11.15 3.59
N ALA A 92 -3.66 11.48 2.33
CA ALA A 92 -4.33 12.71 1.96
C ALA A 92 -5.81 12.70 2.34
N LEU A 93 -6.51 11.59 2.07
CA LEU A 93 -7.97 11.50 2.13
C LEU A 93 -8.49 10.66 3.31
N GLY A 94 -7.62 9.87 3.94
CA GLY A 94 -7.98 8.99 5.04
C GLY A 94 -8.39 9.71 6.32
N THR A 95 -9.03 8.95 7.19
CA THR A 95 -9.39 9.38 8.55
C THR A 95 -8.15 9.72 9.39
N LEU A 96 -8.35 10.36 10.55
CA LEU A 96 -7.25 10.62 11.49
C LEU A 96 -6.50 9.32 11.86
N ASN A 97 -7.23 8.24 12.14
CA ASN A 97 -6.65 6.94 12.47
C ASN A 97 -5.82 6.36 11.29
N THR A 98 -6.33 6.49 10.06
CA THR A 98 -5.61 6.08 8.84
C THR A 98 -4.30 6.85 8.70
N ARG A 99 -4.35 8.18 8.90
CA ARG A 99 -3.17 9.05 8.82
C ARG A 99 -2.15 8.71 9.90
N ASP A 100 -2.59 8.46 11.14
CA ASP A 100 -1.72 8.10 12.25
C ASP A 100 -1.02 6.75 12.03
N ALA A 101 -1.74 5.77 11.49
CA ALA A 101 -1.15 4.48 11.13
C ALA A 101 -0.11 4.60 10.01
N ILE A 102 -0.36 5.42 8.99
CA ILE A 102 0.61 5.69 7.92
C ILE A 102 1.78 6.53 8.42
N LYS A 103 1.56 7.41 9.41
CA LYS A 103 2.65 8.09 10.15
C LYS A 103 3.39 7.15 11.11
N GLY A 104 2.97 5.89 11.26
CA GLY A 104 3.67 4.89 12.06
C GLY A 104 5.15 4.73 11.68
N GLN A 105 5.96 4.28 12.64
CA GLN A 105 7.41 4.14 12.47
C GLN A 105 7.76 3.19 11.31
N SER A 106 7.13 2.02 11.25
CA SER A 106 7.33 1.03 10.19
C SER A 106 7.04 1.59 8.79
N SER A 107 6.00 2.43 8.68
CA SER A 107 5.64 3.08 7.44
C SER A 107 6.68 4.08 6.97
N ARG A 108 7.19 4.90 7.89
CA ARG A 108 8.26 5.86 7.59
C ARG A 108 9.58 5.19 7.24
N GLU A 109 9.93 4.08 7.89
CA GLU A 109 11.14 3.32 7.60
C GLU A 109 11.09 2.66 6.21
N PHE A 110 9.96 2.05 5.86
CA PHE A 110 9.74 1.52 4.52
C PHE A 110 9.88 2.60 3.44
N VAL A 111 9.17 3.72 3.60
CA VAL A 111 9.25 4.83 2.62
C VAL A 111 10.66 5.41 2.57
N ARG A 112 11.35 5.54 3.71
CA ARG A 112 12.76 5.99 3.76
C ARG A 112 13.70 5.05 3.01
N ALA A 113 13.53 3.74 3.12
CA ALA A 113 14.35 2.79 2.38
C ALA A 113 14.18 2.96 0.86
N LEU A 114 12.97 3.30 0.40
CA LEU A 114 12.68 3.50 -1.02
C LEU A 114 13.28 4.78 -1.63
N THR A 115 13.73 5.75 -0.83
CA THR A 115 14.42 6.94 -1.37
C THR A 115 15.79 6.60 -1.96
N GLN A 116 16.37 5.46 -1.56
CA GLN A 116 17.63 4.92 -2.08
C GLN A 116 17.43 3.98 -3.28
N ASN A 117 16.22 3.88 -3.83
CA ASN A 117 15.93 2.98 -4.96
C ASN A 117 16.65 3.44 -6.25
N GLN A 118 17.15 2.50 -7.04
CA GLN A 118 17.83 2.79 -8.31
C GLN A 118 16.90 3.44 -9.35
N ASN A 119 15.59 3.19 -9.25
CA ASN A 119 14.58 3.85 -10.06
C ASN A 119 14.30 5.25 -9.52
N SER A 120 14.73 6.26 -10.27
CA SER A 120 14.61 7.67 -9.90
C SER A 120 13.16 8.13 -9.66
N LYS A 121 12.17 7.50 -10.32
CA LYS A 121 10.75 7.81 -10.11
C LYS A 121 10.24 7.26 -8.78
N VAL A 122 10.64 6.02 -8.43
CA VAL A 122 10.33 5.42 -7.12
C VAL A 122 10.97 6.25 -6.01
N ALA A 123 12.26 6.56 -6.15
CA ALA A 123 13.02 7.34 -5.17
C ALA A 123 12.39 8.70 -4.92
N LYS A 124 12.09 9.46 -5.99
CA LYS A 124 11.44 10.77 -5.88
C LYS A 124 10.06 10.70 -5.22
N ASN A 125 9.21 9.75 -5.63
CA ASN A 125 7.88 9.60 -5.03
C ASN A 125 7.96 9.25 -3.55
N ALA A 126 8.96 8.45 -3.16
CA ALA A 126 9.21 8.11 -1.77
C ALA A 126 9.69 9.32 -0.95
N GLU A 127 10.59 10.16 -1.50
CA GLU A 127 11.00 11.41 -0.86
C GLU A 127 9.83 12.37 -0.65
N ASP A 128 9.01 12.56 -1.68
CA ASP A 128 7.83 13.43 -1.63
C ASP A 128 6.84 12.98 -0.54
N LEU A 129 6.60 11.66 -0.44
CA LEU A 129 5.74 11.10 0.59
C LEU A 129 6.38 11.22 1.98
N LEU A 130 7.67 10.88 2.14
CA LEU A 130 8.37 10.97 3.42
C LEU A 130 8.34 12.39 3.99
N ASN A 131 8.52 13.40 3.13
CA ASN A 131 8.41 14.80 3.50
C ASN A 131 7.01 15.18 4.00
N LYS A 132 5.95 14.57 3.46
CA LYS A 132 4.58 14.77 3.94
C LYS A 132 4.33 14.08 5.28
N LEU A 133 4.89 12.89 5.48
CA LEU A 133 4.73 12.13 6.73
C LEU A 133 5.44 12.77 7.93
N ASN A 134 6.51 13.54 7.68
CA ASN A 134 7.27 14.26 8.70
C ASN A 134 6.68 15.65 9.07
N LYS A 135 5.62 16.09 8.40
CA LYS A 135 4.88 17.31 8.72
C LYS A 135 3.67 17.00 9.58
#